data_AF-A0A2V6R0U5-F1
#
_entry.id   AF-A0A2V6R0U5-F1
#
_cell.length_a   1.000
_cell.length_b   1.000
_cell.length_c   1.000
_cell.angle_alpha   90.00
_cell.angle_beta   90.00
_cell.angle_gamma   90.00
#
_symmetry.space_group_name_H-M   'P 1'
#
loop_
_entity.id
_entity.type
_entity.pdbx_description
1 polymer ?
#
loop_
_entity_poly.entity_id
_entity_poly.type
_entity_poly.pdbx_seq_one_letter_code
_entity_poly.pdbx_strand_id
1 'polypeptide(L)'
;MTPSTLAVVIAGLAMLAALVGYFSRLRAKNQGFGPNSIKALGTILFIPTILILAVATPFHSEALAALLGTLAGYLLSRGTDRDD
;
A
#
# COMPACT_ATOMS: atom_id res chain seq x y z
N MET A 1 11.81 -21.28 -10.44
CA MET A 1 11.21 -19.93 -10.22
C MET A 1 12.23 -18.90 -10.64
N THR A 2 11.86 -17.92 -11.47
CA THR A 2 12.73 -16.75 -11.71
C THR A 2 12.70 -15.82 -10.48
N PRO A 3 13.71 -14.95 -10.30
CA PRO A 3 13.74 -13.99 -9.19
C PRO A 3 12.49 -13.10 -9.14
N SER A 4 11.95 -12.73 -10.31
CA SER A 4 10.73 -11.93 -10.42
C SER A 4 9.49 -12.68 -9.93
N THR A 5 9.33 -13.97 -10.27
CA THR A 5 8.22 -14.77 -9.76
C THR A 5 8.26 -14.89 -8.23
N LEU A 6 9.45 -15.07 -7.65
CA LEU A 6 9.60 -15.13 -6.20
C LEU A 6 9.21 -13.81 -5.53
N ALA A 7 9.66 -12.68 -6.07
CA ALA A 7 9.31 -11.36 -5.57
C ALA A 7 7.79 -11.12 -5.59
N VAL A 8 7.11 -11.50 -6.69
CA VAL A 8 5.66 -11.38 -6.82
C VAL A 8 4.91 -12.21 -5.78
N VAL A 9 5.33 -13.46 -5.58
CA VAL A 9 4.71 -14.34 -4.58
C VAL A 9 4.89 -13.79 -3.17
N ILE A 10 6.10 -13.36 -2.81
CA ILE A 10 6.39 -12.80 -1.48
C ILE A 10 5.60 -11.51 -1.26
N ALA A 11 5.60 -10.60 -2.22
CA ALA A 11 4.84 -9.34 -2.13
C ALA A 11 3.33 -9.59 -2.01
N GLY A 12 2.79 -10.56 -2.76
CA GLY A 12 1.40 -10.97 -2.67
C GLY A 12 1.05 -11.56 -1.30
N LEU A 13 1.89 -12.45 -0.77
CA LEU A 13 1.70 -13.02 0.58
C LEU A 13 1.78 -11.95 1.67
N ALA A 14 2.72 -11.00 1.56
CA ALA A 14 2.84 -9.89 2.50
C ALA A 14 1.59 -8.97 2.47
N MET A 15 1.06 -8.70 1.28
CA MET A 15 -0.16 -7.91 1.08
C MET A 15 -1.37 -8.60 1.72
N LEU A 16 -1.54 -9.91 1.50
CA LEU A 16 -2.61 -10.69 2.12
C LEU A 16 -2.48 -10.74 3.65
N ALA A 17 -1.27 -10.99 4.17
CA ALA A 17 -1.01 -11.02 5.60
C ALA A 17 -1.29 -9.66 6.26
N ALA A 18 -0.89 -8.56 5.61
CA ALA A 18 -1.13 -7.21 6.09
C ALA A 18 -2.62 -6.85 6.10
N LEU A 19 -3.39 -7.26 5.07
CA LEU A 19 -4.84 -7.08 5.04
C LEU A 19 -5.51 -7.85 6.19
N VAL A 20 -5.19 -9.13 6.36
CA VAL A 20 -5.74 -9.96 7.43
C VAL A 20 -5.41 -9.37 8.79
N GLY A 21 -4.15 -8.98 9.01
CA GLY A 21 -3.71 -8.34 10.26
C GLY A 21 -4.41 -7.02 10.52
N TYR A 22 -4.62 -6.20 9.47
CA TYR A 22 -5.32 -4.93 9.57
C TYR A 22 -6.79 -5.11 10.00
N PHE A 23 -7.54 -5.94 9.29
CA PHE A 23 -8.96 -6.18 9.62
C PHE A 23 -9.14 -6.90 10.97
N SER A 24 -8.23 -7.82 11.32
CA SER A 24 -8.23 -8.47 12.64
C SER A 24 -8.03 -7.45 13.75
N ARG A 25 -7.11 -6.49 13.56
CA ARG A 25 -6.86 -5.42 14.53
C ARG A 25 -8.00 -4.41 14.59
N LEU A 26 -8.65 -4.11 13.47
CA LEU A 26 -9.85 -3.26 13.45
C LEU A 26 -10.97 -3.87 14.30
N ARG A 27 -11.22 -5.17 14.07
CA ARG A 27 -12.24 -5.93 14.79
C ARG A 27 -11.91 -6.05 16.27
N ALA A 28 -10.65 -6.37 16.62
CA ALA A 28 -10.21 -6.46 18.02
C ALA A 28 -10.35 -5.12 18.78
N LYS A 29 -10.26 -3.99 18.07
CA LYS A 29 -10.41 -2.66 18.65
C LYS A 29 -11.84 -2.11 18.57
N ASN A 30 -12.81 -2.88 18.04
CA ASN A 30 -14.16 -2.41 17.73
C ASN A 30 -14.17 -1.08 16.97
N GLN A 31 -13.17 -0.87 16.09
CA GLN A 31 -13.06 0.34 15.30
C GLN A 31 -13.83 0.15 14.00
N GLY A 32 -14.66 1.13 13.67
CA GLY A 32 -15.32 1.21 12.38
C GLY A 32 -14.33 1.50 11.25
N PHE A 33 -14.79 1.30 10.03
CA PHE A 33 -14.03 1.67 8.85
C PHE A 33 -14.05 3.20 8.69
N GLY A 34 -12.88 3.83 8.78
CA GLY A 34 -12.76 5.29 8.74
C GLY A 34 -11.71 5.80 7.75
N PRO A 35 -11.45 7.12 7.71
CA PRO A 35 -10.43 7.70 6.82
C PRO A 35 -9.04 7.08 7.01
N ASN A 36 -8.70 6.72 8.25
CA ASN A 36 -7.44 6.05 8.56
C ASN A 36 -7.39 4.61 8.03
N SER A 37 -8.55 3.96 7.84
CA SER A 37 -8.67 2.65 7.19
C SER A 37 -8.46 2.71 5.71
N ILE A 38 -9.00 3.73 5.06
CA ILE A 38 -8.75 3.96 3.63
C ILE A 38 -7.25 4.17 3.42
N LYS A 39 -6.61 5.05 4.21
CA LYS A 39 -5.16 5.26 4.16
C LYS A 39 -4.36 3.98 4.38
N ALA A 40 -4.69 3.22 5.43
CA ALA A 40 -3.99 1.98 5.74
C ALA A 40 -4.12 0.96 4.60
N LEU A 41 -5.32 0.78 4.04
CA LEU A 41 -5.53 -0.09 2.89
C LEU A 41 -4.76 0.40 1.67
N GLY A 42 -4.79 1.71 1.38
CA GLY A 42 -3.98 2.29 0.33
C GLY A 42 -2.51 1.92 0.50
N THR A 43 -1.92 2.11 1.68
CA THR A 43 -0.53 1.70 1.96
C THR A 43 -0.30 0.21 1.73
N ILE A 44 -1.19 -0.63 2.28
CA ILE A 44 -1.08 -2.10 2.23
C ILE A 44 -1.13 -2.61 0.79
N LEU A 45 -1.90 -1.96 -0.09
CA LEU A 45 -2.02 -2.38 -1.48
C LEU A 45 -0.93 -1.75 -2.36
N PHE A 46 -0.58 -0.49 -2.13
CA PHE A 46 0.26 0.29 -3.05
C PHE A 46 1.75 -0.01 -2.90
N ILE A 47 2.27 -0.18 -1.68
CA ILE A 47 3.69 -0.51 -1.45
C ILE A 47 4.09 -1.84 -2.11
N PRO A 48 3.40 -2.97 -1.87
CA PRO A 48 3.75 -4.23 -2.54
C PRO A 48 3.53 -4.16 -4.05
N THR A 49 2.56 -3.38 -4.53
CA THR A 49 2.37 -3.16 -5.97
C THR A 49 3.57 -2.46 -6.60
N ILE A 50 4.10 -1.39 -5.99
CA ILE A 50 5.30 -0.71 -6.48
C ILE A 50 6.51 -1.66 -6.49
N LEU A 51 6.68 -2.49 -5.45
CA LEU A 51 7.77 -3.47 -5.40
C LEU A 51 7.66 -4.52 -6.51
N ILE A 52 6.45 -5.02 -6.78
CA ILE A 52 6.18 -5.94 -7.88
C ILE A 52 6.54 -5.28 -9.21
N LEU A 53 6.04 -4.06 -9.42
CA LEU A 53 6.27 -3.29 -10.63
C LEU A 53 7.77 -3.01 -10.87
N ALA A 54 8.51 -2.64 -9.82
CA ALA A 54 9.94 -2.38 -9.90
C ALA A 54 10.77 -3.60 -10.30
N VAL A 55 10.31 -4.81 -9.98
CA VAL A 55 11.05 -6.07 -10.24
C VAL A 55 10.55 -6.79 -11.48
N ALA A 56 9.26 -6.70 -11.80
CA ALA A 56 8.63 -7.42 -12.89
C ALA A 56 8.64 -6.65 -14.22
N THR A 57 8.89 -5.35 -14.19
CA THR A 57 8.77 -4.47 -15.34
C THR A 57 9.99 -3.55 -15.45
N PRO A 58 10.53 -3.33 -16.66
CA PRO A 58 11.61 -2.37 -16.87
C PRO A 58 11.04 -0.94 -16.79
N PHE A 59 10.98 -0.38 -15.59
CA PHE A 59 10.57 1.00 -15.39
C PHE A 59 11.68 1.98 -15.76
N HIS A 60 11.29 3.08 -16.40
CA HIS A 60 12.09 4.29 -16.41
C HIS A 60 12.08 4.92 -15.01
N SER A 61 13.22 5.45 -14.58
CA SER A 61 13.39 6.05 -13.26
C SER A 61 12.40 7.20 -13.00
N GLU A 62 11.97 7.94 -14.01
CA GLU A 62 10.97 9.01 -13.86
C GLU A 62 9.59 8.47 -13.45
N ALA A 63 9.15 7.36 -14.05
CA ALA A 63 7.85 6.77 -13.73
C ALA A 63 7.82 6.22 -12.29
N LEU A 64 8.93 5.64 -11.82
CA LEU A 64 9.04 5.17 -10.45
C LEU A 64 9.01 6.34 -9.45
N ALA A 65 9.72 7.43 -9.76
CA ALA A 65 9.71 8.66 -8.96
C ALA A 65 8.31 9.30 -8.90
N ALA A 66 7.58 9.32 -10.02
CA ALA A 66 6.21 9.81 -10.07
C ALA A 66 5.27 8.97 -9.18
N LEU A 67 5.33 7.64 -9.30
CA LEU A 67 4.53 6.73 -8.47
C LEU A 67 4.85 6.87 -6.97
N LEU A 68 6.13 7.01 -6.63
CA LEU A 68 6.58 7.27 -5.25
C LEU A 68 6.09 8.63 -4.73
N GLY A 69 6.12 9.67 -5.57
CA GLY A 69 5.59 10.99 -5.24
C GLY A 69 4.08 10.96 -4.97
N THR A 70 3.31 10.25 -5.80
CA THR A 70 1.87 10.05 -5.57
C THR A 70 1.60 9.27 -4.29
N LEU A 71 2.36 8.22 -4.00
CA LEU A 71 2.27 7.48 -2.74
C LEU A 71 2.56 8.41 -1.55
N ALA A 72 3.67 9.16 -1.60
CA ALA A 72 4.03 10.09 -0.54
C ALA A 72 2.92 11.12 -0.32
N GLY A 73 2.37 11.71 -1.39
CA GLY A 73 1.23 12.62 -1.32
C GLY A 73 0.00 11.97 -0.68
N TYR A 74 -0.34 10.74 -1.07
CA TYR A 74 -1.46 10.00 -0.49
C TYR A 74 -1.29 9.71 1.01
N LEU A 75 -0.10 9.28 1.42
CA LEU A 75 0.21 8.96 2.82
C LEU A 75 0.25 10.21 3.71
N LEU A 76 0.84 11.29 3.18
CA LEU A 76 1.05 12.53 3.91
C LEU A 76 -0.19 13.44 3.90
N SER A 77 -1.14 13.22 2.97
CA SER A 77 -2.38 13.98 2.88
C SER A 77 -3.15 13.86 4.19
N ARG A 78 -3.13 14.91 5.02
CA ARG A 78 -4.01 15.00 6.19
C ARG A 78 -5.36 15.49 5.68
N GLY A 79 -6.43 14.74 5.99
CA GLY A 79 -7.78 15.23 5.72
C GLY A 79 -7.92 16.57 6.42
N THR A 80 -8.24 17.61 5.67
CA THR A 80 -8.49 18.92 6.26
C THR A 80 -9.81 18.79 7.02
N ASP A 81 -9.75 18.64 8.35
CA ASP A 81 -10.86 19.10 9.19
C ASP A 81 -10.88 20.63 9.06
N ARG A 82 -11.58 21.10 8.03
CA ARG A 82 -12.07 22.47 8.00
C ARG A 82 -13.44 22.43 8.68
N ASP A 83 -13.43 22.72 9.96
CA ASP A 83 -14.58 23.32 10.64
C ASP A 83 -14.71 24.75 10.09
N ASP A 84 -15.46 24.92 8.99
CA ASP A 84 -16.00 26.22 8.55
C ASP A 84 -17.53 26.13 8.56
#